data_AF-A0A1Y4A5M3-F1
#
_entry.id   AF-A0A1Y4A5M3-F1
#
_cell.length_a   1.000
_cell.length_b   1.000
_cell.length_c   1.000
_cell.angle_alpha   90.00
_cell.angle_beta   90.00
_cell.angle_gamma   90.00
#
_symmetry.space_group_name_H-M   'P 1'
#
loop_
_entity.id
_entity.type
_entity.pdbx_description
1 polymer ?
#
loop_
_entity_poly.entity_id
_entity_poly.type
_entity_poly.pdbx_seq_one_letter_code
_entity_poly.pdbx_strand_id
1 'polypeptide(L)'
;MESELIRAVDNIANNIDALAQPRLIDWLAVLISVLSVLLSAAAICFAVKVADKQNKIMLFEKRYEIYNIFCKCIIFARMLENLHTSKDIIDGYKMLFFDKCLPENRTGNNVINEQRIAMIRKVEVCFYLLPSLDQENLISIFRQLDNLMEACLLDIDTADLRKMIKSYSNIVKANSQSLLASFDIYLLMK
;
A
#
# COMPACT_ATOMS: atom_id res chain seq x y z
N MET A 1 3.54 -66.10 57.74
CA MET A 1 3.39 -64.63 57.86
C MET A 1 4.55 -63.93 57.16
N GLU A 2 5.81 -64.26 57.46
CA GLU A 2 6.98 -63.68 56.77
C GLU A 2 7.03 -63.97 55.26
N SER A 3 6.64 -65.17 54.81
CA SER A 3 6.66 -65.54 53.37
C SER A 3 5.61 -64.81 52.53
N GLU A 4 4.48 -64.41 53.13
CA GLU A 4 3.44 -63.63 52.44
C GLU A 4 3.82 -62.15 52.34
N LEU A 5 4.47 -61.63 53.39
CA LEU A 5 5.00 -60.27 53.39
C LEU A 5 6.10 -60.11 52.33
N ILE A 6 7.01 -61.09 52.23
CA ILE A 6 8.09 -61.08 51.21
C ILE A 6 7.49 -61.16 49.79
N ARG A 7 6.50 -62.03 49.53
CA ARG A 7 5.80 -62.07 48.24
C ARG A 7 5.06 -60.78 47.91
N ALA A 8 4.46 -60.12 48.91
CA ALA A 8 3.78 -58.85 48.71
C ALA A 8 4.77 -57.73 48.34
N VAL A 9 5.92 -57.68 49.02
CA VAL A 9 7.00 -56.72 48.71
C VAL A 9 7.57 -56.95 47.31
N ASP A 10 7.83 -58.21 46.93
CA ASP A 10 8.33 -58.54 45.59
C ASP A 10 7.32 -58.21 44.49
N ASN A 11 6.02 -58.45 44.72
CA ASN A 11 4.98 -58.07 43.78
C ASN A 11 4.86 -56.55 43.61
N ILE A 12 5.03 -55.79 44.70
CA ILE A 12 5.03 -54.32 44.64
C ILE A 12 6.28 -53.83 43.90
N ALA A 13 7.46 -54.36 44.21
CA ALA A 13 8.71 -54.01 43.53
C ALA A 13 8.63 -54.29 42.02
N ASN A 14 8.16 -55.47 41.62
CA ASN A 14 8.02 -55.85 40.21
C ASN A 14 6.99 -54.99 39.46
N ASN A 15 5.88 -54.61 40.12
CA ASN A 15 4.89 -53.72 39.52
C ASN A 15 5.39 -52.28 39.39
N ILE A 16 6.21 -51.81 40.35
CA ILE A 16 6.86 -50.50 40.27
C ILE A 16 7.90 -50.49 39.15
N ASP A 17 8.70 -51.53 39.00
CA ASP A 17 9.68 -51.65 37.91
C ASP A 17 9.00 -51.77 36.53
N ALA A 18 7.87 -52.47 36.44
CA ALA A 18 7.07 -52.55 35.21
C ALA A 18 6.39 -51.21 34.84
N LEU A 19 6.14 -50.34 35.81
CA LEU A 19 5.66 -48.97 35.60
C LEU A 19 6.80 -47.99 35.28
N ALA A 20 8.02 -48.28 35.72
CA ALA A 20 9.20 -47.46 35.49
C ALA A 20 9.85 -47.66 34.10
N GLN A 21 9.51 -48.75 33.39
CA GLN A 21 10.03 -48.98 32.04
C GLN A 21 9.35 -48.06 31.01
N PRO A 22 10.12 -47.28 30.23
CA PRO A 22 9.57 -46.35 29.26
C PRO A 22 8.77 -47.12 28.21
N ARG A 23 7.49 -46.78 28.07
CA ARG A 23 6.60 -47.47 27.13
C ARG A 23 6.89 -46.95 25.73
N LEU A 24 6.73 -47.80 24.70
CA LEU A 24 6.84 -47.38 23.30
C LEU A 24 5.91 -46.19 22.96
N ILE A 25 4.78 -46.10 23.69
CA ILE A 25 3.82 -45.00 23.58
C ILE A 25 4.42 -43.67 24.04
N ASP A 26 5.28 -43.67 25.06
CA ASP A 26 5.93 -42.45 25.58
C ASP A 26 6.93 -41.90 24.55
N TRP A 27 7.69 -42.78 23.89
CA TRP A 27 8.57 -42.41 22.79
C TRP A 27 7.82 -41.90 21.55
N LEU A 28 6.67 -42.49 21.24
CA LEU A 28 5.79 -42.00 20.17
C LEU A 28 5.25 -40.60 20.49
N ALA A 29 4.86 -40.35 21.75
CA ALA A 29 4.41 -39.03 22.20
C ALA A 29 5.52 -37.98 22.10
N VAL A 30 6.76 -38.33 22.46
CA VAL A 30 7.94 -37.46 22.29
C VAL A 30 8.17 -37.15 20.81
N LEU A 31 8.09 -38.15 19.92
CA LEU A 31 8.29 -37.96 18.48
C LEU A 31 7.23 -37.04 17.87
N ILE A 32 5.95 -37.24 18.22
CA ILE A 32 4.84 -36.37 17.79
C ILE A 32 5.05 -34.94 18.31
N SER A 33 5.51 -34.80 19.55
CA SER A 33 5.77 -33.49 20.16
C SER A 33 6.89 -32.75 19.43
N VAL A 34 8.00 -33.42 19.13
CA VAL A 34 9.11 -32.85 18.35
C VAL A 34 8.65 -32.47 16.94
N LEU A 35 7.89 -33.34 16.28
CA LEU A 35 7.37 -33.07 14.93
C LEU A 35 6.42 -31.86 14.91
N SER A 36 5.57 -31.71 15.92
CA SER A 36 4.63 -30.57 16.00
C SER A 36 5.36 -29.23 16.18
N VAL A 37 6.43 -29.20 16.98
CA VAL A 37 7.27 -28.01 17.14
C VAL A 37 7.98 -27.66 15.82
N LEU A 38 8.52 -28.65 15.11
CA LEU A 38 9.18 -28.45 13.81
C LEU A 38 8.20 -27.93 12.75
N LEU A 39 7.00 -28.49 12.69
CA LEU A 39 5.95 -28.02 11.77
C LEU A 39 5.51 -26.60 12.09
N SER A 40 5.38 -26.26 13.38
CA SER A 40 5.07 -24.89 13.83
C SER A 40 6.16 -23.90 13.42
N ALA A 41 7.43 -24.24 13.65
CA ALA A 41 8.56 -23.41 13.25
C ALA A 41 8.64 -23.22 11.73
N ALA A 42 8.38 -24.28 10.95
CA ALA A 42 8.34 -24.21 9.49
C ALA A 42 7.19 -23.31 9.00
N ALA A 43 6.02 -23.41 9.62
CA ALA A 43 4.87 -22.57 9.30
C ALA A 43 5.15 -21.08 9.59
N ILE A 44 5.77 -20.75 10.72
CA ILE A 44 6.18 -19.38 11.06
C ILE A 44 7.19 -18.85 10.02
N CYS A 45 8.21 -19.64 9.68
CA CYS A 45 9.19 -19.25 8.66
C CYS A 45 8.53 -18.97 7.30
N PHE A 46 7.55 -19.78 6.90
CA PHE A 46 6.82 -19.58 5.66
C PHE A 46 5.96 -18.32 5.72
N ALA A 47 5.23 -18.11 6.82
CA ALA A 47 4.41 -16.93 7.04
C ALA A 47 5.24 -15.63 6.97
N VAL A 48 6.42 -15.59 7.60
CA VAL A 48 7.34 -14.44 7.52
C VAL A 48 7.79 -14.19 6.08
N LYS A 49 8.21 -15.24 5.35
CA LYS A 49 8.61 -15.10 3.94
C LYS A 49 7.48 -14.61 3.03
N VAL A 50 6.24 -15.02 3.30
CA VAL A 50 5.06 -14.54 2.57
C VAL A 50 4.77 -13.08 2.93
N ALA A 51 4.84 -12.72 4.22
CA ALA A 51 4.65 -11.36 4.68
C ALA A 51 5.69 -10.39 4.09
N ASP A 52 6.96 -10.79 4.00
CA ASP A 52 8.01 -10.00 3.37
C ASP A 52 7.72 -9.75 1.89
N LYS A 53 7.27 -10.78 1.16
CA LYS A 53 6.87 -10.64 -0.25
C LYS A 53 5.66 -9.72 -0.41
N GLN A 54 4.64 -9.87 0.46
CA GLN A 54 3.47 -9.01 0.46
C GLN A 54 3.82 -7.55 0.76
N ASN A 55 4.72 -7.31 1.72
CA ASN A 55 5.17 -5.96 2.06
C ASN A 55 5.89 -5.29 0.89
N LYS A 56 6.72 -6.03 0.15
CA LYS A 56 7.35 -5.54 -1.09
C LYS A 56 6.34 -5.19 -2.18
N ILE A 57 5.33 -6.06 -2.39
CA ILE A 57 4.26 -5.79 -3.36
C ILE A 57 3.48 -4.54 -2.96
N MET A 58 3.09 -4.43 -1.70
CA MET A 58 2.38 -3.26 -1.17
C MET A 58 3.19 -1.97 -1.36
N LEU A 59 4.50 -2.00 -1.13
CA LEU A 59 5.38 -0.86 -1.36
C LEU A 59 5.41 -0.47 -2.86
N PHE A 60 5.52 -1.46 -3.75
CA PHE A 60 5.48 -1.24 -5.19
C PHE A 60 4.15 -0.63 -5.64
N GLU A 61 3.02 -1.19 -5.19
CA GLU A 61 1.68 -0.68 -5.50
C GLU A 61 1.53 0.78 -5.08
N LYS A 62 2.03 1.15 -3.89
CA LYS A 62 2.00 2.53 -3.41
C LYS A 62 2.84 3.49 -4.24
N ARG A 63 4.05 3.07 -4.64
CA ARG A 63 4.91 3.87 -5.54
C ARG A 63 4.28 4.03 -6.92
N TYR A 64 3.73 2.95 -7.46
CA TYR A 64 3.05 2.95 -8.75
C TYR A 64 1.80 3.83 -8.74
N GLU A 65 1.04 3.84 -7.64
CA GLU A 65 -0.13 4.71 -7.47
C GLU A 65 0.26 6.19 -7.66
N ILE A 66 1.40 6.63 -7.13
CA ILE A 66 1.89 8.01 -7.32
C ILE A 66 2.37 8.26 -8.73
N TYR A 67 3.14 7.35 -9.29
CA TYR A 67 3.56 7.44 -10.68
C TYR A 67 2.35 7.60 -11.61
N ASN A 68 1.28 6.84 -11.36
CA ASN A 68 0.04 6.92 -12.12
C ASN A 68 -0.67 8.27 -11.94
N ILE A 69 -0.76 8.80 -10.72
CA ILE A 69 -1.31 10.15 -10.47
C ILE A 69 -0.47 11.20 -11.22
N PHE A 70 0.85 11.07 -11.20
CA PHE A 70 1.73 11.98 -11.93
C PHE A 70 1.53 11.90 -13.46
N CYS A 71 1.38 10.69 -14.01
CA CYS A 71 1.02 10.51 -15.41
C CYS A 71 -0.32 11.16 -15.74
N LYS A 72 -1.32 11.03 -14.86
CA LYS A 72 -2.63 11.72 -14.99
C LYS A 72 -2.45 13.25 -15.03
N CYS A 73 -1.56 13.83 -14.21
CA CYS A 73 -1.23 15.26 -14.29
C CYS A 73 -0.64 15.67 -15.64
N ILE A 74 0.27 14.87 -16.21
CA ILE A 74 0.85 15.12 -17.53
C ILE A 74 -0.22 15.09 -18.63
N ILE A 75 -1.11 14.08 -18.59
CA ILE A 75 -2.22 13.95 -19.54
C ILE A 75 -3.18 15.13 -19.38
N PHE A 76 -3.51 15.50 -18.14
CA PHE A 76 -4.39 16.62 -17.86
C PHE A 76 -3.83 17.94 -18.40
N ALA A 77 -2.54 18.22 -18.20
CA ALA A 77 -1.88 19.40 -18.75
C ALA A 77 -2.00 19.49 -20.28
N ARG A 78 -1.95 18.35 -20.98
CA ARG A 78 -2.17 18.30 -22.44
C ARG A 78 -3.64 18.51 -22.81
N MET A 79 -4.56 17.94 -22.04
CA MET A 79 -6.00 18.13 -22.26
C MET A 79 -6.40 19.60 -22.11
N LEU A 80 -5.85 20.31 -21.13
CA LEU A 80 -6.14 21.72 -20.86
C LEU A 80 -5.86 22.65 -22.05
N GLU A 81 -5.02 22.26 -23.02
CA GLU A 81 -4.78 23.05 -24.24
C GLU A 81 -6.07 23.23 -25.06
N ASN A 82 -7.03 22.32 -24.92
CA ASN A 82 -8.31 22.33 -25.63
C ASN A 82 -9.52 22.68 -24.74
N LEU A 83 -9.30 22.89 -23.43
CA LEU A 83 -10.38 23.19 -22.48
C LEU A 83 -10.37 24.68 -22.14
N HIS A 84 -11.52 25.33 -22.21
CA HIS A 84 -11.62 26.79 -22.08
C HIS A 84 -12.56 27.27 -20.99
N THR A 85 -13.46 26.41 -20.51
CA THR A 85 -14.41 26.75 -19.44
C THR A 85 -14.09 25.99 -18.16
N SER A 86 -14.42 26.57 -17.01
CA SER A 86 -14.30 25.93 -15.69
C SER A 86 -14.99 24.57 -15.66
N LYS A 87 -16.15 24.47 -16.33
CA LYS A 87 -16.93 23.23 -16.44
C LYS A 87 -16.18 22.14 -17.20
N ASP A 88 -15.64 22.47 -18.38
CA ASP A 88 -14.90 21.49 -19.20
C ASP A 88 -13.64 20.99 -18.49
N ILE A 89 -12.99 21.88 -17.74
CA ILE A 89 -11.80 21.55 -16.93
C ILE A 89 -12.19 20.60 -15.79
N ILE A 90 -13.29 20.89 -15.09
CA ILE A 90 -13.81 20.02 -14.03
C ILE A 90 -14.18 18.64 -14.60
N ASP A 91 -14.83 18.58 -15.75
CA ASP A 91 -15.23 17.31 -16.35
C ASP A 91 -14.02 16.51 -16.87
N GLY A 92 -13.01 17.19 -17.43
CA GLY A 92 -11.72 16.59 -17.75
C GLY A 92 -10.99 16.06 -16.51
N TYR A 93 -11.03 16.80 -15.39
CA TYR A 93 -10.47 16.35 -14.13
C TYR A 93 -11.18 15.09 -13.61
N LYS A 94 -12.52 15.07 -13.64
CA LYS A 94 -13.30 13.88 -13.28
C LYS A 94 -12.90 12.67 -14.12
N MET A 95 -12.80 12.85 -15.44
CA MET A 95 -12.45 11.77 -16.37
C MET A 95 -11.11 11.10 -16.06
N LEU A 96 -10.10 11.87 -15.63
CA LEU A 96 -8.76 11.32 -15.37
C LEU A 96 -8.59 10.83 -13.92
N PHE A 97 -9.11 11.57 -12.94
CA PHE A 97 -8.78 11.37 -11.53
C PHE A 97 -9.81 10.52 -10.75
N PHE A 98 -10.94 10.18 -11.38
CA PHE A 98 -11.94 9.30 -10.78
C PHE A 98 -11.90 7.91 -11.44
N ASP A 99 -11.57 6.88 -10.65
CA ASP A 99 -11.47 5.49 -11.14
C ASP A 99 -12.83 4.80 -11.34
N LYS A 100 -13.93 5.44 -10.94
CA LYS A 100 -15.31 4.91 -11.10
C LYS A 100 -16.19 5.96 -11.74
N CYS A 101 -17.08 5.54 -12.64
CA CYS A 101 -18.25 6.34 -13.01
C CYS A 101 -18.94 6.77 -11.73
N LEU A 102 -18.84 8.07 -11.40
CA LEU A 102 -19.53 8.62 -10.26
C LEU A 102 -21.02 8.36 -10.47
N PRO A 103 -21.73 7.75 -9.51
CA PRO A 103 -23.18 7.69 -9.60
C PRO A 103 -23.70 9.12 -9.69
N GLU A 104 -24.67 9.39 -10.56
CA GLU A 104 -25.14 10.75 -10.88
C GLU A 104 -25.51 11.58 -9.63
N ASN A 105 -25.85 10.92 -8.52
CA ASN A 105 -26.17 11.53 -7.23
C ASN A 105 -24.96 12.03 -6.41
N ARG A 106 -23.72 11.71 -6.81
CA ARG A 106 -22.45 12.14 -6.17
C ARG A 106 -21.61 12.99 -7.12
N THR A 107 -22.24 13.94 -7.80
CA THR A 107 -21.61 14.79 -8.82
C THR A 107 -21.39 16.25 -8.38
N GLY A 108 -21.62 16.55 -7.10
CA GLY A 108 -21.44 17.89 -6.53
C GLY A 108 -19.97 18.24 -6.23
N ASN A 109 -19.70 19.55 -6.12
CA ASN A 109 -18.37 20.12 -5.80
C ASN A 109 -17.70 19.50 -4.56
N ASN A 110 -18.50 19.02 -3.58
CA ASN A 110 -18.00 18.34 -2.38
C ASN A 110 -17.22 17.07 -2.71
N VAL A 111 -17.68 16.28 -3.69
CA VAL A 111 -17.04 15.01 -4.07
C VAL A 111 -15.71 15.27 -4.78
N ILE A 112 -15.64 16.36 -5.57
CA ILE A 112 -14.40 16.82 -6.20
C ILE A 112 -13.41 17.26 -5.12
N ASN A 113 -13.86 18.02 -4.11
CA ASN A 113 -13.02 18.45 -3.01
C ASN A 113 -12.50 17.28 -2.15
N GLU A 114 -13.35 16.29 -1.84
CA GLU A 114 -12.93 15.07 -1.15
C GLU A 114 -11.83 14.33 -1.92
N GLN A 115 -11.99 14.18 -3.24
CA GLN A 115 -11.01 13.51 -4.08
C GLN A 115 -9.70 14.30 -4.19
N ARG A 116 -9.76 15.64 -4.29
CA ARG A 116 -8.58 16.52 -4.25
C ARG A 116 -7.80 16.35 -2.96
N ILE A 117 -8.48 16.42 -1.80
CA ILE A 117 -7.86 16.25 -0.48
C ILE A 117 -7.25 14.85 -0.37
N ALA A 118 -7.95 13.81 -0.83
CA ALA A 118 -7.43 12.45 -0.83
C ALA A 118 -6.15 12.31 -1.69
N MET A 119 -6.11 12.95 -2.85
CA MET A 119 -4.93 12.96 -3.73
C MET A 119 -3.74 13.65 -3.06
N ILE A 120 -3.94 14.83 -2.46
CA ILE A 120 -2.86 15.56 -1.75
C ILE A 120 -2.29 14.70 -0.62
N ARG A 121 -3.15 14.09 0.20
CA ARG A 121 -2.70 13.19 1.28
C ARG A 121 -1.89 12.00 0.76
N LYS A 122 -2.29 11.42 -0.38
CA LYS A 122 -1.53 10.33 -1.00
C LYS A 122 -0.13 10.79 -1.40
N VAL A 123 -0.01 11.98 -1.98
CA VAL A 123 1.28 12.57 -2.37
C VAL A 123 2.16 12.82 -1.14
N GLU A 124 1.60 13.39 -0.07
CA GLU A 124 2.33 13.66 1.18
C GLU A 124 2.90 12.40 1.82
N VAL A 125 2.09 11.34 1.92
CA VAL A 125 2.55 10.04 2.46
C VAL A 125 3.69 9.46 1.63
N CYS A 126 3.74 9.78 0.33
CA CYS A 126 4.71 9.19 -0.57
C CYS A 126 6.09 9.84 -0.56
N PHE A 127 6.25 11.02 0.05
CA PHE A 127 7.57 11.56 0.35
C PHE A 127 8.38 10.65 1.26
N TYR A 128 7.72 9.87 2.12
CA TYR A 128 8.38 8.83 2.91
C TYR A 128 8.77 7.59 2.08
N LEU A 129 8.04 7.30 1.00
CA LEU A 129 8.25 6.10 0.17
C LEU A 129 9.28 6.31 -0.94
N LEU A 130 9.57 7.56 -1.29
CA LEU A 130 10.40 8.01 -2.42
C LEU A 130 11.36 9.15 -1.99
N PRO A 131 12.36 8.87 -1.15
CA PRO A 131 13.17 9.91 -0.50
C PRO A 131 14.12 10.69 -1.44
N SER A 132 14.47 10.14 -2.61
CA SER A 132 15.32 10.79 -3.62
C SER A 132 14.53 11.24 -4.85
N LEU A 133 13.20 11.17 -4.80
CA LEU A 133 12.37 11.87 -5.78
C LEU A 133 12.50 13.37 -5.54
N ASP A 134 12.50 14.16 -6.60
CA ASP A 134 12.45 15.62 -6.50
C ASP A 134 11.09 16.07 -5.93
N GLN A 135 11.02 16.13 -4.61
CA GLN A 135 9.79 16.41 -3.86
C GLN A 135 9.31 17.83 -4.13
N GLU A 136 10.21 18.80 -4.26
CA GLU A 136 9.86 20.19 -4.53
C GLU A 136 9.12 20.33 -5.86
N ASN A 137 9.65 19.69 -6.91
CA ASN A 137 9.02 19.70 -8.22
C ASN A 137 7.67 18.98 -8.21
N LEU A 138 7.57 17.84 -7.52
CA LEU A 138 6.30 17.14 -7.39
C LEU A 138 5.25 17.98 -6.64
N ILE A 139 5.63 18.57 -5.50
CA ILE A 139 4.77 19.46 -4.70
C ILE A 139 4.31 20.64 -5.54
N SER A 140 5.21 21.24 -6.33
CA SER A 140 4.88 22.39 -7.17
C SER A 140 3.77 22.06 -8.17
N ILE A 141 3.81 20.88 -8.79
CA ILE A 141 2.82 20.41 -9.76
C ILE A 141 1.48 20.18 -9.06
N PHE A 142 1.47 19.49 -7.93
CA PHE A 142 0.24 19.21 -7.20
C PHE A 142 -0.41 20.47 -6.64
N ARG A 143 0.39 21.39 -6.09
CA ARG A 143 -0.12 22.68 -5.60
C ARG A 143 -0.75 23.49 -6.73
N GLN A 144 -0.14 23.50 -7.91
CA GLN A 144 -0.70 24.23 -9.06
C GLN A 144 -1.96 23.57 -9.62
N LEU A 145 -2.01 22.24 -9.64
CA LEU A 145 -3.24 21.51 -9.96
C LEU A 145 -4.35 21.85 -8.96
N ASP A 146 -4.01 21.89 -7.68
CA ASP A 146 -4.96 22.17 -6.61
C ASP A 146 -5.53 23.60 -6.71
N ASN A 147 -4.65 24.59 -6.88
CA ASN A 147 -5.04 25.97 -7.12
C ASN A 147 -5.95 26.11 -8.35
N LEU A 148 -5.60 25.45 -9.46
CA LEU A 148 -6.40 25.47 -10.68
C LEU A 148 -7.80 24.90 -10.44
N MET A 149 -7.89 23.77 -9.73
CA MET A 149 -9.17 23.14 -9.44
C MET A 149 -10.01 23.96 -8.47
N GLU A 150 -9.40 24.58 -7.47
CA GLU A 150 -10.10 25.50 -6.57
C GLU A 150 -10.70 26.68 -7.34
N ALA A 151 -9.90 27.29 -8.20
CA ALA A 151 -10.34 28.37 -9.07
C ALA A 151 -11.52 27.97 -9.98
N CYS A 152 -11.46 26.77 -10.59
CA CYS A 152 -12.58 26.27 -11.40
C CYS A 152 -13.86 26.06 -10.57
N LEU A 153 -13.75 25.63 -9.32
CA LEU A 153 -14.90 25.41 -8.44
C LEU A 153 -15.53 26.72 -7.93
N LEU A 154 -14.75 27.80 -7.89
CA LEU A 154 -15.18 29.15 -7.53
C LEU A 154 -15.69 29.96 -8.74
N ASP A 155 -15.65 29.38 -9.93
CA ASP A 155 -16.07 30.00 -11.20
C ASP A 155 -15.43 31.38 -11.45
N ILE A 156 -14.10 31.42 -11.35
CA ILE A 156 -13.32 32.65 -11.57
C ILE A 156 -13.35 33.14 -13.02
N ASP A 157 -12.94 34.39 -13.24
CA ASP A 157 -12.87 34.99 -14.57
C ASP A 157 -11.99 34.20 -15.57
N THR A 158 -12.43 34.16 -16.82
CA THR A 158 -11.78 33.40 -17.91
C THR A 158 -10.36 33.85 -18.24
N ALA A 159 -9.99 35.11 -17.97
CA ALA A 159 -8.63 35.60 -18.20
C ALA A 159 -7.67 35.07 -17.12
N ASP A 160 -8.10 35.03 -15.86
CA ASP A 160 -7.30 34.50 -14.76
C ASP A 160 -7.21 32.97 -14.83
N LEU A 161 -8.30 32.30 -15.20
CA LEU A 161 -8.29 30.87 -15.49
C LEU A 161 -7.24 30.49 -16.55
N ARG A 162 -7.17 31.26 -17.66
CA ARG A 162 -6.16 31.03 -18.71
C ARG A 162 -4.72 31.22 -18.20
N LYS A 163 -4.46 32.17 -17.31
CA LYS A 163 -3.14 32.33 -16.68
C LYS A 163 -2.80 31.12 -15.83
N MET A 164 -3.76 30.60 -15.05
CA MET A 164 -3.55 29.42 -14.20
C MET A 164 -3.30 28.15 -15.02
N ILE A 165 -4.07 27.93 -16.08
CA ILE A 165 -3.86 26.82 -17.04
C ILE A 165 -2.44 26.87 -17.61
N LYS A 166 -2.00 28.05 -18.07
CA LYS A 166 -0.66 28.23 -18.63
C LYS A 166 0.43 27.99 -17.58
N SER A 167 0.23 28.50 -16.36
CA SER A 167 1.16 28.30 -15.24
C SER A 167 1.32 26.81 -14.90
N TYR A 168 0.21 26.10 -14.73
CA TYR A 168 0.20 24.66 -14.48
C TYR A 168 0.88 23.88 -15.62
N SER A 169 0.49 24.15 -16.86
CA SER A 169 1.04 23.46 -18.04
C SER A 169 2.56 23.66 -18.17
N ASN A 170 3.05 24.86 -17.89
CA ASN A 170 4.49 25.16 -17.92
C ASN A 170 5.26 24.39 -16.84
N ILE A 171 4.75 24.36 -15.61
CA ILE A 171 5.38 23.63 -14.50
C ILE A 171 5.40 22.12 -14.77
N VAL A 172 4.31 21.57 -15.29
CA VAL A 172 4.26 20.15 -15.67
C VAL A 172 5.27 19.87 -16.79
N LYS A 173 5.33 20.70 -17.84
CA LYS A 173 6.28 20.53 -18.94
C LYS A 173 7.74 20.59 -18.45
N ALA A 174 8.08 21.59 -17.63
CA ALA A 174 9.43 21.78 -17.10
C ALA A 174 9.92 20.59 -16.26
N ASN A 175 9.03 19.97 -15.49
CA ASN A 175 9.40 18.96 -14.50
C ASN A 175 9.11 17.51 -14.95
N SER A 176 8.32 17.33 -16.02
CA SER A 176 7.86 16.01 -16.48
C SER A 176 8.99 15.00 -16.75
N GLN A 177 10.01 15.39 -17.51
CA GLN A 177 11.10 14.48 -17.88
C GLN A 177 11.95 14.05 -16.67
N SER A 178 12.31 15.00 -15.80
CA SER A 178 13.11 14.73 -14.59
C SER A 178 12.38 13.77 -13.63
N LEU A 179 11.10 14.03 -13.40
CA LEU A 179 10.28 13.20 -12.51
C LEU A 179 10.02 11.82 -13.10
N LEU A 180 9.73 11.70 -14.41
CA LEU A 180 9.56 10.39 -15.06
C LEU A 180 10.84 9.54 -14.94
N ALA A 181 12.00 10.11 -15.23
CA ALA A 181 13.27 9.41 -15.08
C ALA A 181 13.52 8.96 -13.63
N SER A 182 13.16 9.80 -12.65
CA SER A 182 13.25 9.45 -11.24
C SER A 182 12.31 8.29 -10.88
N PHE A 183 11.06 8.31 -11.35
CA PHE A 183 10.12 7.21 -11.14
C PHE A 183 10.56 5.91 -11.78
N ASP A 184 11.14 5.94 -12.99
CA ASP A 184 11.65 4.75 -13.66
C ASP A 184 12.74 4.05 -12.83
N ILE A 185 13.67 4.82 -12.26
CA ILE A 185 14.69 4.29 -11.35
C ILE A 185 14.02 3.58 -10.15
N TYR A 186 12.98 4.18 -9.58
CA TYR A 186 12.30 3.67 -8.39
C TYR A 186 11.39 2.47 -8.63
N LEU A 187 10.77 2.37 -9.80
CA LEU A 187 9.94 1.25 -10.19
C LEU A 187 10.79 0.04 -10.63
N LEU A 188 12.02 0.28 -11.10
CA LEU A 188 12.96 -0.77 -11.54
C LEU A 188 13.89 -1.28 -10.44
N MET A 189 14.07 -0.54 -9.33
CA MET A 189 14.79 -1.03 -8.15
C MET A 189 13.99 -2.13 -7.43
N LYS A 190 14.43 -3.39 -7.65
CA LYS A 190 13.91 -4.63 -7.05
C LYS A 190 14.11 -4.76 -5.54
#